data_AF-A0A1I1RXU6-F1
#
_entry.id   AF-A0A1I1RXU6-F1
#
_cell.length_a   1.000
_cell.length_b   1.000
_cell.length_c   1.000
_cell.angle_alpha   90.00
_cell.angle_beta   90.00
_cell.angle_gamma   90.00
#
_symmetry.space_group_name_H-M   'P 1'
#
loop_
_entity.id
_entity.type
_entity.pdbx_description
1 polymer ?
#
loop_
_entity_poly.entity_id
_entity_poly.type
_entity_poly.pdbx_seq_one_letter_code
_entity_poly.pdbx_strand_id
1 'polypeptide(L)'
;MKIYKKCKLAIAGILCFATGASTLSAFPAFSTICNAEEVQEGTYSEIQESMYDKGTALAMTKDTVYSKTLSAGSLHTFTFTPSYSGLFTVETFGTTDTYGTVSGNQGTIFPSAQDDDSGEGTNFAIGFFQQAGKTTTITVRHYNSTSGTGNYTIQVRDQRAQIYTFNYGSGDIDTTPDSSTPYSWLRSMGYAVGVHENKPASHLNATIASTFKRINSEVVFFSGHGGYGGGSILFMNSSGGYDWMYDTSSYFTSMSNTKVAVWSACNSSLDPDGTGSRVSIAQKSINLGAQSAIGWNTITDIPAAKKWTDQFFLELGNTMTVSAAAASAGSVFLWPWEGSYSGWQVLGNGNTLVSYPNVNPKSAGLSSVPEGMVCTNKEDFDSFISSFDYFTVDLKGLGKRYYKTINGCLTNDFIDVLNDGSYRKTVNSISKDEVIKASSMSLSEPKVNIRDNIMSSDILFNKRVSTKEYTVYMKRNNLVEPIKLIYSDYESSDGIVYQDVICINLNTNKYIDYEDICTVN
;
A
#
# COMPACT_ATOMS: atom_id res chain seq x y z
N MET A 1 10.96 -55.99 24.61
CA MET A 1 10.23 -56.07 23.32
C MET A 1 8.87 -55.41 23.56
N LYS A 2 8.67 -54.19 23.06
CA LYS A 2 7.62 -53.26 23.53
C LYS A 2 6.31 -53.42 22.75
N ILE A 3 5.19 -53.42 23.48
CA ILE A 3 3.81 -53.27 22.98
C ILE A 3 3.12 -52.13 23.75
N TYR A 4 2.16 -51.47 23.07
CA TYR A 4 1.07 -50.58 23.51
C TYR A 4 1.45 -49.08 23.63
N LYS A 5 0.60 -48.10 23.25
CA LYS A 5 -0.83 -47.96 23.56
C LYS A 5 -1.50 -46.84 22.74
N LYS A 6 -2.83 -46.97 22.55
CA LYS A 6 -3.80 -45.94 22.14
C LYS A 6 -3.81 -44.75 23.11
N CYS A 7 -3.91 -43.52 22.60
CA CYS A 7 -4.24 -42.33 23.39
C CYS A 7 -5.76 -42.10 23.41
N LYS A 8 -6.31 -41.96 24.62
CA LYS A 8 -7.66 -41.48 24.92
C LYS A 8 -7.61 -39.95 25.08
N LEU A 9 -8.61 -39.27 24.50
CA LEU A 9 -8.89 -37.86 24.72
C LEU A 9 -9.53 -37.69 26.11
N ALA A 10 -9.04 -36.73 26.90
CA ALA A 10 -9.53 -36.41 28.24
C ALA A 10 -10.55 -35.26 28.15
N ILE A 11 -11.75 -35.48 28.70
CA ILE A 11 -12.75 -34.47 29.00
C ILE A 11 -12.46 -33.99 30.42
N ALA A 12 -12.13 -32.71 30.58
CA ALA A 12 -11.97 -32.07 31.89
C ALA A 12 -13.35 -31.72 32.45
N GLY A 13 -13.74 -32.41 33.53
CA GLY A 13 -14.93 -32.12 34.31
C GLY A 13 -14.71 -30.90 35.21
N ILE A 14 -15.69 -29.99 35.20
CA ILE A 14 -15.83 -28.91 36.17
C ILE A 14 -16.47 -29.51 37.42
N LEU A 15 -15.68 -29.64 38.49
CA LEU A 15 -16.17 -29.95 39.84
C LEU A 15 -16.05 -28.66 40.67
N CYS A 16 -17.19 -28.07 41.03
CA CYS A 16 -17.27 -26.92 41.90
C CYS A 16 -17.42 -27.41 43.36
N PHE A 17 -16.44 -27.11 44.21
CA PHE A 17 -16.57 -27.26 45.66
C PHE A 17 -17.00 -25.91 46.24
N ALA A 18 -18.19 -25.87 46.85
CA ALA A 18 -18.61 -24.78 47.71
C ALA A 18 -18.51 -25.23 49.18
N THR A 19 -17.84 -24.41 50.01
CA THR A 19 -17.99 -24.43 51.47
C THR A 19 -17.93 -23.00 51.99
N GLY A 20 -18.94 -22.59 52.76
CA GLY A 20 -18.88 -21.40 53.62
C GLY A 20 -20.07 -20.45 53.49
N ALA A 21 -21.09 -20.67 54.34
CA ALA A 21 -21.99 -19.73 55.07
C ALA A 21 -22.16 -18.29 54.52
N SER A 22 -23.31 -17.61 54.53
CA SER A 22 -24.61 -17.65 55.21
C SER A 22 -25.36 -16.40 54.66
N THR A 23 -26.65 -16.34 54.37
CA THR A 23 -27.81 -16.13 55.27
C THR A 23 -29.01 -15.72 54.39
N LEU A 24 -30.23 -16.17 54.76
CA LEU A 24 -31.57 -15.54 54.57
C LEU A 24 -32.02 -15.20 53.12
N SER A 25 -33.27 -15.39 52.68
CA SER A 25 -34.53 -15.76 53.31
C SER A 25 -35.64 -15.94 52.26
N ALA A 26 -36.66 -16.75 52.61
CA ALA A 26 -38.07 -16.71 52.19
C ALA A 26 -38.55 -17.48 50.93
N PHE A 27 -39.26 -18.58 51.21
CA PHE A 27 -40.36 -19.25 50.47
C PHE A 27 -41.58 -18.31 50.23
N PRO A 28 -42.71 -18.70 49.56
CA PRO A 28 -43.13 -19.99 48.95
C PRO A 28 -43.65 -19.89 47.49
N ALA A 29 -43.48 -20.93 46.65
CA ALA A 29 -44.48 -21.93 46.22
C ALA A 29 -45.86 -21.40 45.75
N PHE A 30 -46.29 -21.77 44.53
CA PHE A 30 -47.56 -22.47 44.28
C PHE A 30 -47.62 -23.06 42.85
N SER A 31 -47.96 -24.35 42.81
CA SER A 31 -48.46 -25.26 41.76
C SER A 31 -48.90 -24.66 40.40
N THR A 32 -48.78 -25.37 39.27
CA THR A 32 -49.78 -26.39 38.86
C THR A 32 -49.47 -26.93 37.44
N ILE A 33 -49.36 -28.26 37.34
CA ILE A 33 -49.83 -29.18 36.26
C ILE A 33 -49.31 -29.00 34.82
N CYS A 34 -48.60 -30.01 34.29
CA CYS A 34 -49.12 -30.89 33.22
C CYS A 34 -48.13 -32.02 32.89
N ASN A 35 -48.70 -33.11 32.41
CA ASN A 35 -48.12 -34.44 32.32
C ASN A 35 -46.96 -34.56 31.32
N ALA A 36 -46.11 -35.54 31.62
CA ALA A 36 -45.12 -36.08 30.72
C ALA A 36 -45.77 -36.76 29.51
N GLU A 37 -45.35 -36.36 28.32
CA GLU A 37 -45.26 -37.25 27.17
C GLU A 37 -43.81 -37.24 26.69
N GLU A 38 -43.29 -38.44 26.52
CA GLU A 38 -41.95 -38.78 26.09
C GLU A 38 -41.73 -38.29 24.66
N VAL A 39 -40.92 -37.24 24.47
CA VAL A 39 -40.41 -36.84 23.15
C VAL A 39 -38.98 -37.35 23.05
N GLN A 40 -38.74 -38.27 22.13
CA GLN A 40 -37.40 -38.68 21.74
C GLN A 40 -36.55 -37.45 21.39
N GLU A 41 -35.38 -37.33 22.00
CA GLU A 41 -34.32 -36.41 21.57
C GLU A 41 -33.84 -36.81 20.16
N GLY A 42 -34.54 -36.30 19.14
CA GLY A 42 -34.02 -36.18 17.79
C GLY A 42 -33.05 -34.99 17.74
N THR A 43 -31.80 -35.26 17.42
CA THR A 43 -30.71 -34.31 17.25
C THR A 43 -31.06 -33.18 16.28
N TYR A 44 -31.12 -31.95 16.79
CA TYR A 44 -31.28 -30.70 16.04
C TYR A 44 -30.18 -30.44 14.98
N SER A 45 -29.16 -31.29 14.88
CA SER A 45 -28.06 -31.17 13.91
C SER A 45 -28.33 -31.81 12.55
N GLU A 46 -29.33 -32.68 12.41
CA GLU A 46 -29.57 -33.42 11.15
C GLU A 46 -30.68 -32.82 10.26
N ILE A 47 -31.37 -31.77 10.72
CA ILE A 47 -32.51 -31.17 10.01
C ILE A 47 -32.14 -29.87 9.25
N GLN A 48 -30.92 -29.35 9.37
CA GLN A 48 -30.44 -28.25 8.50
C GLN A 48 -29.73 -28.71 7.22
N GLU A 49 -29.37 -29.98 7.08
CA GLU A 49 -28.66 -30.49 5.89
C GLU A 49 -29.60 -31.01 4.79
N SER A 50 -30.91 -31.12 5.05
CA SER A 50 -31.84 -31.85 4.17
C SER A 50 -32.74 -31.00 3.27
N MET A 51 -32.53 -29.67 3.19
CA MET A 51 -33.26 -28.80 2.24
C MET A 51 -32.38 -28.16 1.15
N TYR A 52 -31.11 -28.52 1.08
CA TYR A 52 -30.26 -28.10 -0.03
C TYR A 52 -30.38 -29.09 -1.18
N ASP A 53 -30.85 -28.59 -2.33
CA ASP A 53 -30.72 -29.27 -3.61
C ASP A 53 -29.24 -29.64 -3.80
N LYS A 54 -28.89 -30.93 -3.66
CA LYS A 54 -27.55 -31.47 -3.90
C LYS A 54 -27.28 -31.52 -5.40
N GLY A 55 -27.41 -30.38 -6.07
CA GLY A 55 -26.91 -30.19 -7.42
C GLY A 55 -25.41 -30.48 -7.43
N THR A 56 -24.96 -31.29 -8.40
CA THR A 56 -23.55 -31.55 -8.64
C THR A 56 -22.81 -30.22 -8.76
N ALA A 57 -21.74 -30.03 -7.98
CA ALA A 57 -20.98 -28.79 -7.98
C ALA A 57 -20.49 -28.45 -9.40
N LEU A 58 -20.70 -27.21 -9.85
CA LEU A 58 -20.26 -26.77 -11.17
C LEU A 58 -18.77 -26.39 -11.16
N ALA A 59 -17.96 -27.02 -12.00
CA ALA A 59 -16.57 -26.60 -12.18
C ALA A 59 -16.50 -25.25 -12.92
N MET A 60 -15.85 -24.27 -12.30
CA MET A 60 -15.63 -22.95 -12.85
C MET A 60 -14.29 -22.86 -13.56
N THR A 61 -14.30 -22.20 -14.71
CA THR A 61 -13.12 -21.76 -15.44
C THR A 61 -12.83 -20.31 -15.08
N LYS A 62 -11.54 -19.98 -14.87
CA LYS A 62 -11.09 -18.60 -14.62
C LYS A 62 -11.55 -17.67 -15.74
N ASP A 63 -11.89 -16.43 -15.38
CA ASP A 63 -12.34 -15.36 -16.29
C ASP A 63 -13.56 -15.75 -17.15
N THR A 64 -14.34 -16.73 -16.70
CA THR A 64 -15.62 -17.12 -17.32
C THR A 64 -16.77 -16.70 -16.42
N VAL A 65 -17.74 -15.98 -16.99
CA VAL A 65 -18.95 -15.53 -16.29
C VAL A 65 -20.04 -16.59 -16.41
N TYR A 66 -20.63 -16.95 -15.28
CA TYR A 66 -21.74 -17.89 -15.19
C TYR A 66 -22.99 -17.18 -14.68
N SER A 67 -24.09 -17.27 -15.41
CA SER A 67 -25.39 -16.73 -14.98
C SER A 67 -26.24 -17.81 -14.32
N LYS A 68 -26.88 -17.48 -13.19
CA LYS A 68 -27.70 -18.38 -12.38
C LYS A 68 -28.90 -17.64 -11.78
N THR A 69 -29.88 -18.40 -11.29
CA THR A 69 -31.07 -17.88 -10.59
C THR A 69 -31.21 -18.58 -9.25
N LEU A 70 -31.12 -17.83 -8.16
CA LEU A 70 -31.38 -18.33 -6.80
C LEU A 70 -32.88 -18.42 -6.57
N SER A 71 -33.32 -19.60 -6.13
CA SER A 71 -34.63 -19.79 -5.52
C SER A 71 -34.53 -19.63 -3.99
N ALA A 72 -35.66 -19.42 -3.32
CA ALA A 72 -35.71 -19.29 -1.87
C ALA A 72 -35.19 -20.58 -1.21
N GLY A 73 -34.31 -20.47 -0.22
CA GLY A 73 -33.66 -21.63 0.39
C GLY A 73 -32.51 -22.25 -0.41
N SER A 74 -32.34 -21.90 -1.69
CA SER A 74 -31.36 -22.57 -2.55
C SER A 74 -29.92 -22.15 -2.28
N LEU A 75 -29.01 -23.09 -2.51
CA LEU A 75 -27.57 -22.91 -2.47
C LEU A 75 -26.98 -23.46 -3.76
N HIS A 76 -26.17 -22.68 -4.43
CA HIS A 76 -25.38 -23.15 -5.57
C HIS A 76 -23.95 -23.41 -5.15
N THR A 77 -23.44 -24.58 -5.51
CA THR A 77 -22.06 -24.99 -5.22
C THR A 77 -21.23 -25.02 -6.50
N PHE A 78 -20.05 -24.44 -6.42
CA PHE A 78 -19.06 -24.40 -7.49
C PHE A 78 -17.72 -24.95 -7.01
N THR A 79 -16.89 -25.38 -7.95
CA THR A 79 -15.49 -25.75 -7.68
C THR A 79 -14.54 -24.99 -8.59
N PHE A 80 -13.37 -24.64 -8.08
CA PHE A 80 -12.34 -23.97 -8.87
C PHE A 80 -10.97 -24.61 -8.62
N THR A 81 -10.25 -24.92 -9.70
CA THR A 81 -8.91 -25.52 -9.65
C THR A 81 -7.98 -24.76 -10.61
N PRO A 82 -7.08 -23.90 -10.11
CA PRO A 82 -6.21 -23.12 -10.97
C PRO A 82 -5.04 -23.96 -11.51
N SER A 83 -4.52 -23.59 -12.68
CA SER A 83 -3.33 -24.22 -13.27
C SER A 83 -2.00 -23.69 -12.71
N TYR A 84 -2.04 -22.60 -11.92
CA TYR A 84 -0.90 -22.00 -11.23
C TYR A 84 -1.29 -21.57 -9.82
N SER A 85 -0.27 -21.37 -8.98
CA SER A 85 -0.47 -20.82 -7.65
C SER A 85 -0.58 -19.30 -7.71
N GLY A 86 -1.56 -18.71 -7.03
CA GLY A 86 -1.75 -17.25 -7.05
C GLY A 86 -2.92 -16.78 -6.19
N LEU A 87 -3.12 -15.47 -6.19
CA LEU A 87 -4.27 -14.79 -5.59
C LEU A 87 -5.41 -14.69 -6.60
N PHE A 88 -6.57 -15.15 -6.18
CA PHE A 88 -7.80 -15.12 -6.95
C PHE A 88 -8.88 -14.38 -6.17
N THR A 89 -9.87 -13.89 -6.89
CA THR A 89 -11.12 -13.35 -6.33
C THR A 89 -12.27 -14.08 -6.97
N VAL A 90 -13.20 -14.56 -6.13
CA VAL A 90 -14.53 -14.96 -6.58
C VAL A 90 -15.51 -13.86 -6.21
N GLU A 91 -16.37 -13.50 -7.13
CA GLU A 91 -17.32 -12.40 -6.91
C GLU A 91 -18.61 -12.65 -7.69
N THR A 92 -19.66 -11.97 -7.26
CA THR A 92 -20.96 -11.99 -7.90
C THR A 92 -21.40 -10.61 -8.35
N PHE A 93 -22.31 -10.57 -9.32
CA PHE A 93 -22.89 -9.33 -9.84
C PHE A 93 -24.38 -9.47 -10.09
N GLY A 94 -25.03 -8.32 -10.24
CA GLY A 94 -26.45 -8.19 -10.50
C GLY A 94 -27.15 -7.46 -9.37
N THR A 95 -28.47 -7.41 -9.42
CA THR A 95 -29.30 -6.73 -8.41
C THR A 95 -29.72 -7.62 -7.26
N THR A 96 -29.27 -8.89 -7.25
CA THR A 96 -29.62 -9.86 -6.20
C THR A 96 -28.62 -9.74 -5.06
N ASP A 97 -29.13 -9.71 -3.83
CA ASP A 97 -28.33 -9.69 -2.62
C ASP A 97 -27.77 -11.08 -2.32
N THR A 98 -26.47 -11.26 -2.51
CA THR A 98 -25.82 -12.58 -2.51
C THR A 98 -24.84 -12.72 -1.35
N TYR A 99 -24.84 -13.92 -0.76
CA TYR A 99 -23.90 -14.32 0.28
C TYR A 99 -23.06 -15.48 -0.23
N GLY A 100 -21.74 -15.36 -0.10
CA GLY A 100 -20.77 -16.32 -0.58
C GLY A 100 -19.97 -16.96 0.54
N THR A 101 -19.53 -18.20 0.32
CA THR A 101 -18.45 -18.81 1.11
C THR A 101 -17.40 -19.43 0.20
N VAL A 102 -16.13 -19.29 0.54
CA VAL A 102 -15.03 -20.05 -0.05
C VAL A 102 -14.50 -21.02 1.00
N SER A 103 -14.42 -22.30 0.66
CA SER A 103 -13.85 -23.35 1.51
C SER A 103 -12.81 -24.17 0.77
N GLY A 104 -11.62 -24.27 1.33
CA GLY A 104 -10.43 -24.82 0.67
C GLY A 104 -9.81 -26.00 1.42
N ASN A 105 -8.79 -26.58 0.78
CA ASN A 105 -7.96 -27.64 1.35
C ASN A 105 -6.73 -27.05 2.08
N GLN A 106 -5.84 -27.87 2.65
CA GLN A 106 -4.57 -27.43 3.27
C GLN A 106 -3.67 -26.53 2.39
N GLY A 107 -3.91 -26.47 1.07
CA GLY A 107 -3.20 -25.61 0.12
C GLY A 107 -3.86 -24.23 -0.14
N THR A 108 -4.92 -23.90 0.61
CA THR A 108 -5.65 -22.62 0.53
C THR A 108 -5.31 -21.79 1.77
N ILE A 109 -4.82 -20.57 1.58
CA ILE A 109 -4.69 -19.61 2.69
C ILE A 109 -6.09 -19.03 2.91
N PHE A 110 -6.60 -19.13 4.14
CA PHE A 110 -8.03 -19.01 4.52
C PHE A 110 -8.88 -20.18 4.00
N PRO A 111 -8.79 -21.38 4.61
CA PRO A 111 -9.56 -22.55 4.19
C PRO A 111 -11.07 -22.38 4.37
N SER A 112 -11.53 -21.30 5.00
CA SER A 112 -12.93 -20.87 5.04
C SER A 112 -13.02 -19.35 5.14
N ALA A 113 -13.70 -18.70 4.19
CA ALA A 113 -14.04 -17.28 4.20
C ALA A 113 -15.50 -17.09 3.76
N GLN A 114 -16.14 -16.01 4.20
CA GLN A 114 -17.52 -15.68 3.87
C GLN A 114 -17.70 -14.17 3.75
N ASP A 115 -18.61 -13.73 2.90
CA ASP A 115 -18.85 -12.33 2.58
C ASP A 115 -20.24 -12.17 1.93
N ASP A 116 -20.83 -10.98 2.05
CA ASP A 116 -22.12 -10.60 1.46
C ASP A 116 -22.10 -9.27 0.70
N ASP A 117 -21.21 -8.33 1.02
CA ASP A 117 -21.31 -6.96 0.49
C ASP A 117 -19.98 -6.33 0.06
N SER A 118 -18.90 -7.11 -0.07
CA SER A 118 -17.61 -6.58 -0.55
C SER A 118 -17.50 -6.41 -2.08
N GLY A 119 -18.50 -6.87 -2.85
CA GLY A 119 -18.55 -6.81 -4.32
C GLY A 119 -19.39 -5.63 -4.85
N GLU A 120 -19.82 -5.70 -6.12
CA GLU A 120 -20.61 -4.63 -6.73
C GLU A 120 -22.05 -4.61 -6.17
N GLY A 121 -22.43 -3.51 -5.52
CA GLY A 121 -23.76 -3.35 -4.94
C GLY A 121 -23.92 -4.16 -3.66
N THR A 122 -24.87 -5.09 -3.63
CA THR A 122 -25.13 -6.01 -2.50
C THR A 122 -24.62 -7.41 -2.81
N ASN A 123 -23.53 -7.52 -3.57
CA ASN A 123 -22.97 -8.81 -3.95
C ASN A 123 -21.70 -9.07 -3.16
N PHE A 124 -21.38 -10.35 -2.96
CA PHE A 124 -20.13 -10.72 -2.30
C PHE A 124 -18.92 -10.68 -3.26
N ALA A 125 -17.74 -10.42 -2.70
CA ALA A 125 -16.44 -10.62 -3.33
C ALA A 125 -15.42 -11.15 -2.30
N ILE A 126 -14.89 -12.35 -2.54
CA ILE A 126 -13.95 -13.03 -1.63
C ILE A 126 -12.63 -13.27 -2.36
N GLY A 127 -11.55 -12.69 -1.85
CA GLY A 127 -10.20 -13.01 -2.27
C GLY A 127 -9.63 -14.21 -1.54
N PHE A 128 -8.85 -15.04 -2.23
CA PHE A 128 -8.17 -16.20 -1.64
C PHE A 128 -6.88 -16.54 -2.39
N PHE A 129 -5.91 -17.13 -1.68
CA PHE A 129 -4.74 -17.73 -2.32
C PHE A 129 -5.00 -19.22 -2.57
N GLN A 130 -4.68 -19.69 -3.77
CA GLN A 130 -4.85 -21.09 -4.14
C GLN A 130 -3.61 -21.63 -4.82
N GLN A 131 -3.14 -22.81 -4.37
CA GLN A 131 -2.06 -23.55 -5.04
C GLN A 131 -2.53 -24.18 -6.36
N ALA A 132 -1.62 -24.27 -7.33
CA ALA A 132 -1.84 -24.98 -8.60
C ALA A 132 -2.37 -26.41 -8.38
N GLY A 133 -3.40 -26.79 -9.13
CA GLY A 133 -3.97 -28.14 -9.11
C GLY A 133 -4.75 -28.49 -7.84
N LYS A 134 -4.93 -27.56 -6.90
CA LYS A 134 -5.76 -27.77 -5.71
C LYS A 134 -7.16 -27.19 -5.95
N THR A 135 -8.20 -27.95 -5.61
CA THR A 135 -9.59 -27.51 -5.75
C THR A 135 -10.05 -26.76 -4.49
N THR A 136 -10.76 -25.66 -4.70
CA THR A 136 -11.56 -24.95 -3.68
C THR A 136 -13.04 -25.06 -4.01
N THR A 137 -13.89 -25.05 -2.99
CA THR A 137 -15.34 -25.08 -3.11
C THR A 137 -15.91 -23.71 -2.76
N ILE A 138 -16.75 -23.19 -3.65
CA ILE A 138 -17.44 -21.91 -3.49
C ILE A 138 -18.92 -22.22 -3.34
N THR A 139 -19.59 -21.60 -2.38
CA THR A 139 -21.05 -21.67 -2.27
C THR A 139 -21.66 -20.28 -2.37
N VAL A 140 -22.83 -20.20 -3.00
CA VAL A 140 -23.59 -18.96 -3.16
C VAL A 140 -25.04 -19.21 -2.77
N ARG A 141 -25.58 -18.35 -1.92
CA ARG A 141 -27.00 -18.28 -1.59
C ARG A 141 -27.46 -16.83 -1.61
N HIS A 142 -28.77 -16.62 -1.52
CA HIS A 142 -29.29 -15.29 -1.23
C HIS A 142 -28.94 -14.90 0.21
N TYR A 143 -28.66 -13.62 0.48
CA TYR A 143 -28.37 -13.10 1.83
C TYR A 143 -29.46 -13.47 2.84
N ASN A 144 -30.72 -13.13 2.52
CA ASN A 144 -31.88 -13.76 3.16
C ASN A 144 -32.07 -15.19 2.64
N SER A 145 -31.52 -16.16 3.38
CA SER A 145 -31.50 -17.57 3.01
C SER A 145 -32.89 -18.22 2.92
N THR A 146 -33.94 -17.64 3.50
CA THR A 146 -35.24 -18.31 3.60
C THR A 146 -36.25 -17.88 2.55
N SER A 147 -36.21 -16.62 2.11
CA SER A 147 -37.23 -16.06 1.20
C SER A 147 -36.67 -15.32 0.00
N GLY A 148 -35.35 -15.09 -0.04
CA GLY A 148 -34.72 -14.34 -1.11
C GLY A 148 -34.60 -15.13 -2.41
N THR A 149 -34.83 -14.46 -3.53
CA THR A 149 -34.71 -15.03 -4.88
C THR A 149 -34.13 -14.00 -5.82
N GLY A 150 -33.46 -14.43 -6.87
CA GLY A 150 -33.05 -13.50 -7.92
C GLY A 150 -31.97 -14.04 -8.86
N ASN A 151 -31.75 -13.31 -9.94
CA ASN A 151 -30.70 -13.62 -10.90
C ASN A 151 -29.37 -13.01 -10.46
N TYR A 152 -28.30 -13.77 -10.59
CA TYR A 152 -26.96 -13.29 -10.34
C TYR A 152 -26.00 -13.87 -11.38
N THR A 153 -24.86 -13.21 -11.56
CA THR A 153 -23.72 -13.78 -12.26
C THR A 153 -22.57 -13.98 -11.29
N ILE A 154 -21.70 -14.95 -11.59
CA ILE A 154 -20.51 -15.25 -10.79
C ILE A 154 -19.31 -15.47 -11.70
N GLN A 155 -18.12 -15.07 -11.24
CA GLN A 155 -16.87 -15.43 -11.88
C GLN A 155 -15.75 -15.64 -10.85
N VAL A 156 -14.69 -16.33 -11.27
CA VAL A 156 -13.40 -16.37 -10.57
C VAL A 156 -12.36 -15.74 -11.47
N ARG A 157 -11.55 -14.83 -10.93
CA ARG A 157 -10.48 -14.12 -11.65
C ARG A 157 -9.22 -14.00 -10.79
N ASP A 158 -8.14 -13.53 -11.39
CA ASP A 158 -6.95 -13.14 -10.65
C ASP A 158 -7.18 -11.85 -9.85
N GLN A 159 -6.47 -11.72 -8.72
CA GLN A 159 -6.13 -10.40 -8.20
C GLN A 159 -4.98 -9.83 -9.02
N ARG A 160 -5.11 -8.58 -9.46
CA ARG A 160 -4.26 -7.98 -10.47
C ARG A 160 -3.57 -6.72 -9.98
N ALA A 161 -2.35 -6.57 -10.47
CA ALA A 161 -1.59 -5.33 -10.36
C ALA A 161 -1.23 -4.83 -11.76
N GLN A 162 -1.34 -3.53 -11.98
CA GLN A 162 -0.96 -2.89 -13.25
C GLN A 162 0.07 -1.82 -12.95
N ILE A 163 1.25 -1.98 -13.54
CA ILE A 163 2.37 -1.06 -13.39
C ILE A 163 2.57 -0.35 -14.72
N TYR A 164 2.61 0.97 -14.69
CA TYR A 164 2.84 1.84 -15.83
C TYR A 164 4.10 2.66 -15.59
N THR A 165 5.01 2.59 -16.55
CA THR A 165 6.29 3.29 -16.53
C THR A 165 6.61 3.79 -17.93
N PHE A 166 7.50 4.76 -18.03
CA PHE A 166 7.76 5.46 -19.28
C PHE A 166 9.23 5.82 -19.42
N ASN A 167 9.73 5.67 -20.65
CA ASN A 167 11.00 6.26 -21.06
C ASN A 167 10.64 7.44 -21.97
N TYR A 168 10.72 8.66 -21.43
CA TYR A 168 10.25 9.85 -22.12
C TYR A 168 11.18 10.36 -23.23
N GLY A 169 12.33 9.72 -23.48
CA GLY A 169 13.23 10.06 -24.58
C GLY A 169 14.69 10.27 -24.19
N SER A 170 15.50 10.75 -25.15
CA SER A 170 16.94 10.94 -24.99
C SER A 170 17.24 12.12 -24.09
N GLY A 171 17.63 11.76 -22.88
CA GLY A 171 17.20 12.50 -21.73
C GLY A 171 15.68 12.64 -21.81
N ASP A 172 14.98 12.08 -20.85
CA ASP A 172 13.87 12.58 -20.04
C ASP A 172 13.92 11.65 -18.88
N ILE A 173 12.99 11.79 -17.97
CA ILE A 173 12.93 10.85 -16.89
C ILE A 173 12.73 9.48 -17.55
N ASP A 174 13.59 8.53 -17.21
CA ASP A 174 13.35 7.12 -17.56
C ASP A 174 12.89 6.42 -16.29
N THR A 175 11.58 6.25 -16.21
CA THR A 175 10.90 5.59 -15.08
C THR A 175 10.69 4.11 -15.34
N THR A 176 11.13 3.57 -16.49
CA THR A 176 11.03 2.12 -16.77
C THR A 176 11.64 1.23 -15.67
N PRO A 177 12.77 1.60 -15.03
CA PRO A 177 13.35 0.82 -13.94
C PRO A 177 12.47 0.75 -12.68
N ASP A 178 11.57 1.72 -12.47
CA ASP A 178 10.72 1.83 -11.27
C ASP A 178 9.75 0.66 -11.14
N SER A 179 9.50 -0.08 -12.22
CA SER A 179 8.65 -1.27 -12.22
C SER A 179 9.26 -2.47 -11.47
N SER A 180 10.59 -2.51 -11.30
CA SER A 180 11.32 -3.71 -10.89
C SER A 180 10.96 -4.20 -9.47
N THR A 181 11.01 -3.30 -8.48
CA THR A 181 10.71 -3.63 -7.08
C THR A 181 9.23 -3.94 -6.88
N PRO A 182 8.28 -3.10 -7.36
CA PRO A 182 6.85 -3.37 -7.22
C PRO A 182 6.45 -4.66 -7.94
N TYR A 183 7.00 -4.93 -9.13
CA TYR A 183 6.75 -6.18 -9.87
C TYR A 183 7.17 -7.41 -9.07
N SER A 184 8.43 -7.42 -8.61
CA SER A 184 9.00 -8.57 -7.91
C SER A 184 8.21 -8.89 -6.65
N TRP A 185 7.81 -7.85 -5.92
CA TRP A 185 7.06 -7.98 -4.68
C TRP A 185 5.59 -8.38 -4.90
N LEU A 186 4.86 -7.70 -5.79
CA LEU A 186 3.45 -8.05 -6.07
C LEU A 186 3.35 -9.49 -6.60
N ARG A 187 4.30 -9.90 -7.43
CA ARG A 187 4.38 -11.27 -7.94
C ARG A 187 4.66 -12.29 -6.84
N SER A 188 5.54 -11.98 -5.88
CA SER A 188 5.88 -12.91 -4.79
C SER A 188 4.69 -13.20 -3.87
N MET A 189 3.76 -12.25 -3.75
CA MET A 189 2.49 -12.45 -3.05
C MET A 189 1.45 -13.24 -3.86
N GLY A 190 1.66 -13.45 -5.15
CA GLY A 190 0.75 -14.16 -6.03
C GLY A 190 -0.21 -13.28 -6.84
N TYR A 191 0.00 -11.96 -6.91
CA TYR A 191 -0.76 -11.12 -7.87
C TYR A 191 -0.40 -11.49 -9.31
N ALA A 192 -1.38 -11.43 -10.20
CA ALA A 192 -1.15 -11.36 -11.63
C ALA A 192 -0.73 -9.93 -12.01
N VAL A 193 0.57 -9.71 -12.16
CA VAL A 193 1.16 -8.39 -12.42
C VAL A 193 1.33 -8.17 -13.93
N GLY A 194 0.81 -7.05 -14.44
CA GLY A 194 1.11 -6.54 -15.78
C GLY A 194 2.01 -5.30 -15.70
N VAL A 195 3.15 -5.32 -16.38
CA VAL A 195 4.04 -4.16 -16.54
C VAL A 195 3.86 -3.60 -17.94
N HIS A 196 3.64 -2.29 -18.03
CA HIS A 196 3.26 -1.59 -19.25
C HIS A 196 4.14 -0.37 -19.47
N GLU A 197 5.13 -0.53 -20.34
CA GLU A 197 6.00 0.55 -20.75
C GLU A 197 5.40 1.32 -21.94
N ASN A 198 5.46 2.64 -21.89
CA ASN A 198 5.11 3.53 -23.01
C ASN A 198 3.75 3.23 -23.64
N LYS A 199 2.74 3.01 -22.79
CA LYS A 199 1.34 2.81 -23.22
C LYS A 199 0.56 4.12 -23.12
N PRO A 200 -0.28 4.46 -24.12
CA PRO A 200 -1.14 5.64 -24.02
C PRO A 200 -2.17 5.48 -22.89
N ALA A 201 -2.71 6.60 -22.41
CA ALA A 201 -3.72 6.62 -21.34
C ALA A 201 -4.94 5.73 -21.66
N SER A 202 -5.33 5.63 -22.94
CA SER A 202 -6.42 4.74 -23.40
C SER A 202 -6.20 3.25 -23.07
N HIS A 203 -4.96 2.82 -22.82
CA HIS A 203 -4.64 1.45 -22.40
C HIS A 203 -5.21 1.10 -21.03
N LEU A 204 -5.45 2.09 -20.16
CA LEU A 204 -6.14 1.93 -18.87
C LEU A 204 -7.58 1.42 -19.02
N ASN A 205 -8.22 1.77 -20.14
CA ASN A 205 -9.61 1.40 -20.45
C ASN A 205 -9.74 0.08 -21.23
N ALA A 206 -8.62 -0.62 -21.48
CA ALA A 206 -8.67 -1.95 -22.06
C ALA A 206 -9.38 -2.91 -21.08
N THR A 207 -10.33 -3.69 -21.60
CA THR A 207 -11.00 -4.73 -20.81
C THR A 207 -10.01 -5.87 -20.55
N ILE A 208 -9.86 -6.25 -19.28
CA ILE A 208 -9.03 -7.34 -18.77
C ILE A 208 -9.90 -8.28 -17.94
N ALA A 209 -9.83 -9.58 -18.22
CA ALA A 209 -10.89 -10.53 -17.79
C ALA A 209 -12.28 -10.09 -18.32
N SER A 210 -13.26 -10.98 -18.30
CA SER A 210 -14.57 -10.84 -18.98
C SER A 210 -15.31 -9.51 -18.80
N THR A 211 -15.05 -8.73 -17.74
CA THR A 211 -15.85 -7.53 -17.41
C THR A 211 -15.06 -6.29 -16.94
N PHE A 212 -13.78 -6.37 -16.56
CA PHE A 212 -13.12 -5.26 -15.87
C PHE A 212 -12.22 -4.41 -16.74
N LYS A 213 -12.11 -3.13 -16.42
CA LYS A 213 -11.10 -2.24 -17.00
C LYS A 213 -9.77 -2.43 -16.28
N ARG A 214 -8.67 -2.23 -17.01
CA ARG A 214 -7.32 -2.37 -16.45
C ARG A 214 -7.08 -1.47 -15.24
N ILE A 215 -7.58 -0.24 -15.29
CA ILE A 215 -7.54 0.70 -14.17
C ILE A 215 -8.31 0.21 -12.92
N ASN A 216 -9.28 -0.70 -13.08
CA ASN A 216 -10.02 -1.31 -11.98
C ASN A 216 -9.33 -2.57 -11.42
N SER A 217 -8.00 -2.59 -11.41
CA SER A 217 -7.21 -3.65 -10.77
C SER A 217 -6.99 -3.31 -9.30
N GLU A 218 -6.74 -4.32 -8.45
CA GLU A 218 -6.49 -4.16 -7.01
C GLU A 218 -5.33 -3.22 -6.71
N VAL A 219 -4.29 -3.25 -7.54
CA VAL A 219 -3.16 -2.33 -7.45
C VAL A 219 -2.95 -1.67 -8.80
N VAL A 220 -2.89 -0.33 -8.79
CA VAL A 220 -2.45 0.46 -9.94
C VAL A 220 -1.22 1.24 -9.51
N PHE A 221 -0.13 1.13 -10.26
CA PHE A 221 1.06 1.94 -10.07
C PHE A 221 1.38 2.66 -11.37
N PHE A 222 1.58 3.97 -11.27
CA PHE A 222 2.07 4.83 -12.33
C PHE A 222 3.34 5.51 -11.82
N SER A 223 4.41 5.47 -12.59
CA SER A 223 5.58 6.33 -12.40
C SER A 223 5.82 7.13 -13.67
N GLY A 224 5.88 8.46 -13.56
CA GLY A 224 6.04 9.33 -14.72
C GLY A 224 5.85 10.81 -14.39
N HIS A 225 5.64 11.61 -15.43
CA HIS A 225 5.46 13.06 -15.31
C HIS A 225 4.08 13.46 -14.79
N GLY A 226 4.05 14.57 -14.06
CA GLY A 226 2.83 15.26 -13.65
C GLY A 226 2.85 16.74 -14.03
N GLY A 227 1.68 17.37 -14.08
CA GLY A 227 1.55 18.76 -14.52
C GLY A 227 1.88 19.78 -13.42
N TYR A 228 2.47 20.93 -13.79
CA TYR A 228 2.79 22.01 -12.84
C TYR A 228 1.55 22.47 -12.04
N GLY A 229 0.41 22.60 -12.72
CA GLY A 229 -0.85 23.00 -12.11
C GLY A 229 -1.49 21.94 -11.21
N GLY A 230 -0.99 20.70 -11.17
CA GLY A 230 -1.68 19.58 -10.55
C GLY A 230 -2.79 18.99 -11.43
N GLY A 231 -3.47 17.96 -10.93
CA GLY A 231 -4.63 17.36 -11.60
C GLY A 231 -4.38 16.68 -12.96
N SER A 232 -3.13 16.50 -13.37
CA SER A 232 -2.77 15.81 -14.61
C SER A 232 -1.50 14.97 -14.50
N ILE A 233 -1.45 13.90 -15.29
CA ILE A 233 -0.25 13.07 -15.50
C ILE A 233 -0.05 12.78 -16.99
N LEU A 234 1.19 12.56 -17.38
CA LEU A 234 1.57 12.43 -18.79
C LEU A 234 1.81 10.96 -19.16
N PHE A 235 1.04 10.43 -20.10
CA PHE A 235 1.31 9.14 -20.72
C PHE A 235 2.13 9.32 -21.99
N MET A 236 3.04 8.40 -22.25
CA MET A 236 3.68 8.25 -23.56
C MET A 236 3.11 7.07 -24.33
N ASN A 237 3.13 7.16 -25.64
CA ASN A 237 2.91 6.04 -26.54
C ASN A 237 4.24 5.53 -27.12
N SER A 238 4.25 4.28 -27.59
CA SER A 238 5.43 3.64 -28.16
C SER A 238 5.95 4.29 -29.45
N SER A 239 5.22 5.24 -30.02
CA SER A 239 5.62 6.02 -31.20
C SER A 239 6.25 7.38 -30.83
N GLY A 240 6.44 7.66 -29.53
CA GLY A 240 7.02 8.92 -29.03
C GLY A 240 6.02 10.08 -28.91
N GLY A 241 4.72 9.83 -29.13
CA GLY A 241 3.68 10.81 -28.84
C GLY A 241 3.28 10.77 -27.36
N TYR A 242 2.84 11.90 -26.82
CA TYR A 242 2.38 12.01 -25.44
C TYR A 242 0.89 12.38 -25.35
N ASP A 243 0.26 12.00 -24.25
CA ASP A 243 -1.15 12.24 -23.96
C ASP A 243 -1.33 12.58 -22.47
N TRP A 244 -1.95 13.72 -22.20
CA TRP A 244 -2.22 14.16 -20.83
C TRP A 244 -3.52 13.53 -20.33
N MET A 245 -3.43 12.81 -19.22
CA MET A 245 -4.61 12.36 -18.48
C MET A 245 -4.96 13.36 -17.39
N TYR A 246 -6.22 13.80 -17.39
CA TYR A 246 -6.81 14.72 -16.42
C TYR A 246 -7.91 14.00 -15.63
N ASP A 247 -8.36 14.56 -14.50
CA ASP A 247 -9.52 14.06 -13.74
C ASP A 247 -10.84 14.08 -14.54
N THR A 248 -10.91 14.87 -15.60
CA THR A 248 -12.03 14.91 -16.56
C THR A 248 -11.87 13.96 -17.74
N SER A 249 -10.73 13.29 -17.89
CA SER A 249 -10.50 12.37 -19.00
C SER A 249 -11.43 11.16 -18.94
N SER A 250 -11.95 10.73 -20.09
CA SER A 250 -12.80 9.54 -20.22
C SER A 250 -12.06 8.21 -19.97
N TYR A 251 -10.75 8.28 -19.71
CA TYR A 251 -9.91 7.15 -19.30
C TYR A 251 -10.17 6.71 -17.86
N PHE A 252 -10.78 7.57 -17.05
CA PHE A 252 -11.22 7.22 -15.71
C PHE A 252 -12.55 6.47 -15.77
N THR A 253 -12.51 5.20 -15.38
CA THR A 253 -13.68 4.34 -15.16
C THR A 253 -13.72 3.90 -13.70
N SER A 254 -14.66 3.03 -13.33
CA SER A 254 -14.75 2.51 -11.96
C SER A 254 -13.40 1.97 -11.46
N MET A 255 -13.05 2.31 -10.23
CA MET A 255 -11.88 1.82 -9.49
C MET A 255 -12.32 1.11 -8.19
N SER A 256 -13.57 0.64 -8.13
CA SER A 256 -14.17 -0.04 -6.98
C SER A 256 -13.40 -1.28 -6.48
N ASN A 257 -12.65 -1.95 -7.36
CA ASN A 257 -11.79 -3.08 -6.97
C ASN A 257 -10.40 -2.64 -6.53
N THR A 258 -10.02 -1.37 -6.72
CA THR A 258 -8.68 -0.88 -6.44
C THR A 258 -8.48 -0.68 -4.94
N LYS A 259 -7.61 -1.50 -4.35
CA LYS A 259 -7.16 -1.36 -2.96
C LYS A 259 -6.26 -0.12 -2.82
N VAL A 260 -5.29 0.02 -3.73
CA VAL A 260 -4.39 1.18 -3.75
C VAL A 260 -4.04 1.60 -5.18
N ALA A 261 -4.19 2.89 -5.47
CA ALA A 261 -3.64 3.53 -6.66
C ALA A 261 -2.44 4.41 -6.28
N VAL A 262 -1.28 4.16 -6.84
CA VAL A 262 -0.05 4.93 -6.59
C VAL A 262 0.29 5.73 -7.84
N TRP A 263 0.17 7.05 -7.76
CA TRP A 263 0.47 8.00 -8.83
C TRP A 263 1.78 8.72 -8.53
N SER A 264 2.92 8.05 -8.78
CA SER A 264 4.26 8.60 -8.61
C SER A 264 4.57 9.59 -9.73
N ALA A 265 4.13 10.82 -9.53
CA ALA A 265 4.28 11.94 -10.45
C ALA A 265 4.16 13.26 -9.68
N CYS A 266 4.87 14.28 -10.14
CA CYS A 266 4.80 15.62 -9.55
C CYS A 266 3.35 16.14 -9.48
N ASN A 267 2.95 16.71 -8.35
CA ASN A 267 1.63 17.32 -8.17
C ASN A 267 0.41 16.38 -8.44
N SER A 268 0.59 15.06 -8.47
CA SER A 268 -0.49 14.08 -8.71
C SER A 268 -1.56 14.02 -7.62
N SER A 269 -1.29 14.58 -6.42
CA SER A 269 -2.27 14.79 -5.35
C SER A 269 -2.62 16.26 -5.12
N LEU A 270 -2.14 17.18 -5.96
CA LEU A 270 -2.52 18.60 -5.93
C LEU A 270 -3.78 18.82 -6.78
N ASP A 271 -4.83 19.40 -6.17
CA ASP A 271 -6.04 19.81 -6.89
C ASP A 271 -5.73 21.04 -7.77
N PRO A 272 -6.11 21.03 -9.05
CA PRO A 272 -5.53 21.97 -10.01
C PRO A 272 -6.05 23.41 -9.94
N ASP A 273 -7.21 23.62 -9.33
CA ASP A 273 -7.82 24.95 -9.22
C ASP A 273 -7.96 25.46 -7.78
N GLY A 274 -7.72 24.61 -6.76
CA GLY A 274 -7.91 24.94 -5.35
C GLY A 274 -9.35 25.34 -4.95
N THR A 275 -10.31 25.25 -5.89
CA THR A 275 -11.72 25.61 -5.71
C THR A 275 -12.60 24.40 -5.42
N GLY A 276 -12.07 23.19 -5.64
CA GLY A 276 -12.79 21.93 -5.52
C GLY A 276 -13.64 21.57 -6.75
N SER A 277 -13.62 22.39 -7.80
CA SER A 277 -14.33 22.10 -9.06
C SER A 277 -13.61 21.05 -9.92
N ARG A 278 -12.28 20.98 -9.75
CA ARG A 278 -11.39 19.95 -10.28
C ARG A 278 -10.65 19.30 -9.12
N VAL A 279 -10.31 18.03 -9.28
CA VAL A 279 -9.60 17.26 -8.25
C VAL A 279 -8.31 16.68 -8.80
N SER A 280 -7.38 16.37 -7.92
CA SER A 280 -6.16 15.65 -8.23
C SER A 280 -6.43 14.27 -8.80
N ILE A 281 -5.46 13.69 -9.52
CA ILE A 281 -5.54 12.33 -10.05
C ILE A 281 -5.74 11.32 -8.92
N ALA A 282 -5.04 11.49 -7.80
CA ALA A 282 -5.21 10.63 -6.63
C ALA A 282 -6.61 10.74 -6.01
N GLN A 283 -7.15 11.96 -5.84
CA GLN A 283 -8.51 12.14 -5.31
C GLN A 283 -9.57 11.64 -6.31
N LYS A 284 -9.32 11.77 -7.62
CA LYS A 284 -10.20 11.21 -8.65
C LYS A 284 -10.32 9.69 -8.51
N SER A 285 -9.24 8.98 -8.21
CA SER A 285 -9.28 7.52 -7.94
C SER A 285 -10.22 7.18 -6.79
N ILE A 286 -10.18 7.94 -5.69
CA ILE A 286 -11.08 7.76 -4.54
C ILE A 286 -12.54 8.00 -4.96
N ASN A 287 -12.80 9.08 -5.70
CA ASN A 287 -14.15 9.40 -6.18
C ASN A 287 -14.72 8.31 -7.11
N LEU A 288 -13.88 7.47 -7.70
CA LEU A 288 -14.25 6.34 -8.57
C LEU A 288 -14.31 5.00 -7.83
N GLY A 289 -14.08 4.99 -6.51
CA GLY A 289 -14.24 3.82 -5.66
C GLY A 289 -12.94 3.16 -5.20
N ALA A 290 -11.76 3.71 -5.52
CA ALA A 290 -10.53 3.18 -4.95
C ALA A 290 -10.53 3.34 -3.43
N GLN A 291 -10.12 2.30 -2.71
CA GLN A 291 -10.09 2.33 -1.24
C GLN A 291 -9.05 3.32 -0.73
N SER A 292 -7.89 3.38 -1.39
CA SER A 292 -6.83 4.34 -1.09
C SER A 292 -6.11 4.78 -2.35
N ALA A 293 -5.51 5.96 -2.29
CA ALA A 293 -4.69 6.50 -3.37
C ALA A 293 -3.51 7.27 -2.80
N ILE A 294 -2.39 7.25 -3.52
CA ILE A 294 -1.18 7.99 -3.20
C ILE A 294 -0.81 8.90 -4.37
N GLY A 295 -0.38 10.12 -4.05
CA GLY A 295 0.21 11.05 -5.00
C GLY A 295 1.04 12.12 -4.30
N TRP A 296 1.75 12.95 -5.05
CA TRP A 296 2.60 14.03 -4.53
C TRP A 296 1.90 15.37 -4.69
N ASN A 297 1.96 16.23 -3.68
CA ASN A 297 1.39 17.59 -3.73
C ASN A 297 2.46 18.65 -4.05
N THR A 298 3.61 18.20 -4.55
CA THR A 298 4.78 19.01 -4.84
C THR A 298 5.57 18.39 -6.00
N ILE A 299 6.60 19.09 -6.44
CA ILE A 299 7.58 18.60 -7.41
C ILE A 299 8.55 17.70 -6.66
N THR A 300 8.84 16.53 -7.23
CA THR A 300 9.79 15.57 -6.66
C THR A 300 10.82 15.17 -7.69
N ASP A 301 12.06 14.99 -7.21
CA ASP A 301 13.13 14.35 -7.94
C ASP A 301 12.84 12.85 -8.21
N ILE A 302 13.37 12.31 -9.31
CA ILE A 302 13.06 10.97 -9.82
C ILE A 302 13.70 9.89 -8.96
N PRO A 303 15.03 9.89 -8.72
CA PRO A 303 15.63 8.92 -7.82
C PRO A 303 15.00 8.96 -6.42
N ALA A 304 14.65 10.14 -5.91
CA ALA A 304 13.94 10.24 -4.66
C ALA A 304 12.56 9.56 -4.73
N ALA A 305 11.74 9.85 -5.74
CA ALA A 305 10.43 9.22 -5.91
C ALA A 305 10.54 7.69 -6.09
N LYS A 306 11.55 7.21 -6.82
CA LYS A 306 11.84 5.79 -6.99
C LYS A 306 12.18 5.12 -5.66
N LYS A 307 13.11 5.68 -4.87
CA LYS A 307 13.47 5.12 -3.56
C LYS A 307 12.27 5.09 -2.61
N TRP A 308 11.43 6.13 -2.63
CA TRP A 308 10.19 6.14 -1.86
C TRP A 308 9.25 5.01 -2.30
N THR A 309 9.00 4.87 -3.61
CA THR A 309 8.07 3.85 -4.13
C THR A 309 8.60 2.43 -3.93
N ASP A 310 9.90 2.19 -4.11
CA ASP A 310 10.56 0.92 -3.80
C ASP A 310 10.32 0.54 -2.33
N GLN A 311 10.62 1.44 -1.39
CA GLN A 311 10.38 1.19 0.02
C GLN A 311 8.90 0.98 0.30
N PHE A 312 8.02 1.81 -0.25
CA PHE A 312 6.58 1.69 -0.04
C PHE A 312 6.05 0.30 -0.42
N PHE A 313 6.42 -0.22 -1.59
CA PHE A 313 5.98 -1.54 -2.04
C PHE A 313 6.60 -2.68 -1.23
N LEU A 314 7.86 -2.56 -0.80
CA LEU A 314 8.47 -3.52 0.13
C LEU A 314 7.68 -3.60 1.44
N GLU A 315 7.23 -2.47 1.96
CA GLU A 315 6.55 -2.38 3.26
C GLU A 315 5.09 -2.82 3.24
N LEU A 316 4.38 -2.53 2.15
CA LEU A 316 3.08 -3.16 1.89
C LEU A 316 3.20 -4.70 1.94
N GLY A 317 4.39 -5.23 1.60
CA GLY A 317 4.84 -6.61 1.75
C GLY A 317 4.80 -7.18 3.11
N ASN A 318 5.32 -6.39 4.03
CA ASN A 318 5.46 -6.76 5.40
C ASN A 318 4.15 -6.53 6.16
N THR A 319 3.02 -6.67 5.49
CA THR A 319 1.66 -6.52 6.06
C THR A 319 1.35 -5.13 6.59
N MET A 320 2.12 -4.10 6.20
CA MET A 320 1.81 -2.74 6.60
C MET A 320 0.56 -2.22 5.89
N THR A 321 -0.18 -1.38 6.61
CA THR A 321 -1.23 -0.56 6.00
C THR A 321 -0.63 0.45 5.02
N VAL A 322 -1.43 0.92 4.06
CA VAL A 322 -1.00 1.95 3.10
C VAL A 322 -0.41 3.16 3.81
N SER A 323 -1.04 3.66 4.88
CA SER A 323 -0.48 4.79 5.65
C SER A 323 0.82 4.44 6.35
N ALA A 324 0.93 3.26 6.96
CA ALA A 324 2.16 2.86 7.65
C ALA A 324 3.32 2.64 6.66
N ALA A 325 3.05 2.01 5.52
CA ALA A 325 4.03 1.82 4.45
C ALA A 325 4.48 3.15 3.86
N ALA A 326 3.55 4.08 3.58
CA ALA A 326 3.87 5.41 3.07
C ALA A 326 4.71 6.22 4.06
N ALA A 327 4.39 6.11 5.34
CA ALA A 327 5.13 6.75 6.41
C ALA A 327 6.55 6.16 6.53
N SER A 328 6.69 4.83 6.48
CA SER A 328 7.99 4.13 6.43
C SER A 328 8.83 4.59 5.23
N ALA A 329 8.24 4.63 4.05
CA ALA A 329 8.87 5.11 2.82
C ALA A 329 9.34 6.57 2.93
N GLY A 330 8.56 7.46 3.57
CA GLY A 330 8.99 8.84 3.81
C GLY A 330 10.18 8.96 4.77
N SER A 331 10.40 7.98 5.65
CA SER A 331 11.48 8.02 6.64
C SER A 331 12.87 7.73 6.08
N VAL A 332 12.97 7.17 4.87
CA VAL A 332 14.27 6.80 4.27
C VAL A 332 15.06 8.03 3.82
N PHE A 333 14.44 9.20 3.69
CA PHE A 333 15.11 10.41 3.21
C PHE A 333 15.89 11.11 4.29
N LEU A 334 17.10 11.55 3.96
CA LEU A 334 17.97 12.28 4.88
C LEU A 334 17.48 13.69 5.13
N TRP A 335 16.99 14.39 4.10
CA TRP A 335 16.74 15.82 4.18
C TRP A 335 15.25 16.13 4.32
N PRO A 336 14.85 16.97 5.29
CA PRO A 336 13.43 17.17 5.61
C PRO A 336 12.70 18.07 4.61
N TRP A 337 13.43 18.76 3.73
CA TRP A 337 12.87 19.62 2.68
C TRP A 337 12.64 18.87 1.36
N GLU A 338 12.95 17.58 1.27
CA GLU A 338 12.68 16.79 0.06
C GLU A 338 11.19 16.68 -0.23
N GLY A 339 10.84 16.84 -1.51
CA GLY A 339 9.48 16.57 -1.99
C GLY A 339 9.05 15.14 -1.69
N SER A 340 9.97 14.17 -1.74
CA SER A 340 9.71 12.78 -1.36
C SER A 340 9.71 12.51 0.16
N TYR A 341 10.24 13.42 0.99
CA TYR A 341 10.15 13.30 2.45
C TYR A 341 8.73 13.61 2.95
N SER A 342 8.11 14.69 2.46
CA SER A 342 6.83 15.19 2.99
C SER A 342 5.69 15.37 1.99
N GLY A 343 6.01 15.43 0.69
CA GLY A 343 5.08 15.78 -0.37
C GLY A 343 4.11 14.67 -0.77
N TRP A 344 4.37 13.42 -0.41
CA TRP A 344 3.44 12.31 -0.63
C TRP A 344 2.18 12.50 0.22
N GLN A 345 1.03 12.09 -0.30
CA GLN A 345 -0.25 12.12 0.39
C GLN A 345 -0.93 10.76 0.27
N VAL A 346 -1.54 10.29 1.36
CA VAL A 346 -2.45 9.14 1.34
C VAL A 346 -3.87 9.69 1.41
N LEU A 347 -4.67 9.37 0.40
CA LEU A 347 -6.08 9.72 0.28
C LEU A 347 -6.92 8.45 0.47
N GLY A 348 -8.16 8.61 0.95
CA GLY A 348 -9.05 7.49 1.25
C GLY A 348 -8.68 6.75 2.55
N ASN A 349 -8.91 5.43 2.57
CA ASN A 349 -8.67 4.57 3.71
C ASN A 349 -7.19 4.16 3.81
N GLY A 350 -6.42 4.92 4.58
CA GLY A 350 -5.02 4.60 4.89
C GLY A 350 -4.78 3.26 5.60
N ASN A 351 -5.80 2.64 6.20
CA ASN A 351 -5.69 1.33 6.85
C ASN A 351 -5.82 0.13 5.88
N THR A 352 -5.87 0.40 4.57
CA THR A 352 -5.93 -0.64 3.53
C THR A 352 -4.67 -1.51 3.57
N LEU A 353 -4.84 -2.82 3.36
CA LEU A 353 -3.76 -3.82 3.29
C LEU A 353 -3.80 -4.42 1.88
N VAL A 354 -2.62 -4.58 1.28
CA VAL A 354 -2.48 -5.13 -0.08
C VAL A 354 -2.09 -6.60 -0.05
N SER A 355 -1.39 -7.04 1.00
CA SER A 355 -0.82 -8.39 1.15
C SER A 355 -1.81 -9.46 1.59
N TYR A 356 -3.06 -9.10 1.91
CA TYR A 356 -4.09 -10.07 2.30
C TYR A 356 -5.14 -10.29 1.20
N PRO A 357 -5.62 -11.55 1.06
CA PRO A 357 -6.76 -11.86 0.21
C PRO A 357 -8.08 -11.23 0.69
N ASN A 358 -8.25 -10.99 1.99
CA ASN A 358 -9.46 -10.41 2.63
C ASN A 358 -9.40 -8.88 2.79
N VAL A 359 -10.58 -8.25 2.93
CA VAL A 359 -10.79 -6.85 3.36
C VAL A 359 -10.76 -6.78 4.91
N ASN A 360 -10.06 -5.79 5.50
CA ASN A 360 -9.32 -5.94 6.77
C ASN A 360 -10.07 -5.74 8.11
N PRO A 361 -9.52 -6.34 9.20
CA PRO A 361 -9.30 -5.67 10.48
C PRO A 361 -7.80 -5.42 10.79
N LYS A 362 -7.56 -4.40 11.63
CA LYS A 362 -6.30 -3.69 11.91
C LYS A 362 -5.34 -4.41 12.86
N SER A 363 -4.05 -4.43 12.52
CA SER A 363 -2.89 -3.90 13.28
C SER A 363 -1.61 -4.64 12.87
N ALA A 364 -0.77 -4.00 12.06
CA ALA A 364 0.61 -4.46 11.83
C ALA A 364 1.56 -3.51 12.58
N GLY A 365 2.46 -4.10 13.37
CA GLY A 365 3.54 -3.35 14.02
C GLY A 365 4.56 -2.87 13.00
N LEU A 366 5.11 -1.68 13.24
CA LEU A 366 6.21 -1.08 12.47
C LEU A 366 7.51 -1.87 12.71
N SER A 367 7.70 -3.03 12.07
CA SER A 367 8.85 -3.90 12.38
C SER A 367 10.02 -3.82 11.40
N SER A 368 9.93 -3.05 10.33
CA SER A 368 11.08 -2.81 9.44
C SER A 368 11.82 -1.55 9.90
N VAL A 369 13.12 -1.72 10.10
CA VAL A 369 14.06 -0.61 10.23
C VAL A 369 14.58 -0.35 8.81
N PRO A 370 14.46 0.88 8.28
CA PRO A 370 15.07 1.23 7.00
C PRO A 370 16.54 0.84 6.95
N GLU A 371 17.03 0.48 5.77
CA GLU A 371 18.46 0.27 5.54
C GLU A 371 19.25 1.52 6.00
N GLY A 372 20.43 1.33 6.60
CA GLY A 372 21.21 2.42 7.20
C GLY A 372 20.78 2.92 8.59
N MET A 373 19.74 2.32 9.17
CA MET A 373 19.31 2.60 10.54
C MET A 373 19.43 1.37 11.46
N VAL A 374 19.59 1.62 12.75
CA VAL A 374 19.64 0.58 13.80
C VAL A 374 18.72 0.95 14.96
N CYS A 375 18.10 -0.06 15.59
CA CYS A 375 17.38 0.15 16.83
C CYS A 375 18.34 0.66 17.91
N THR A 376 17.89 1.64 18.69
CA THR A 376 18.65 2.22 19.81
C THR A 376 17.73 2.30 21.04
N ASN A 377 18.24 2.80 22.16
CA ASN A 377 17.47 2.90 23.40
C ASN A 377 17.31 4.37 23.83
N LYS A 378 16.55 4.57 24.91
CA LYS A 378 16.30 5.89 25.47
C LYS A 378 17.57 6.57 26.02
N GLU A 379 18.52 5.82 26.57
CA GLU A 379 19.77 6.37 27.13
C GLU A 379 20.65 6.96 26.03
N ASP A 380 20.73 6.31 24.88
CA ASP A 380 21.42 6.81 23.69
C ASP A 380 20.79 8.12 23.20
N PHE A 381 19.45 8.20 23.18
CA PHE A 381 18.74 9.43 22.84
C PHE A 381 19.00 10.56 23.85
N ASP A 382 18.91 10.28 25.15
CA ASP A 382 19.14 11.26 26.21
C ASP A 382 20.58 11.80 26.14
N SER A 383 21.56 10.92 25.90
CA SER A 383 22.96 11.28 25.67
C SER A 383 23.15 12.15 24.44
N PHE A 384 22.44 11.84 23.34
CA PHE A 384 22.50 12.62 22.10
C PHE A 384 22.02 14.06 22.32
N ILE A 385 20.83 14.25 22.89
CA ILE A 385 20.25 15.59 23.08
C ILE A 385 20.98 16.40 24.16
N SER A 386 21.66 15.75 25.12
CA SER A 386 22.46 16.46 26.13
C SER A 386 23.83 16.89 25.61
N SER A 387 24.36 16.21 24.60
CA SER A 387 25.76 16.35 24.16
C SER A 387 25.93 17.22 22.92
N PHE A 388 24.86 17.48 22.17
CA PHE A 388 24.91 18.13 20.87
C PHE A 388 23.73 19.07 20.64
N ASP A 389 23.96 20.11 19.85
CA ASP A 389 22.89 20.91 19.28
C ASP A 389 22.11 20.09 18.25
N TYR A 390 20.79 20.23 18.26
CA TYR A 390 19.92 19.45 17.39
C TYR A 390 18.81 20.27 16.74
N PHE A 391 18.30 19.75 15.63
CA PHE A 391 17.12 20.24 14.94
C PHE A 391 16.08 19.13 14.84
N THR A 392 14.82 19.44 15.09
CA THR A 392 13.74 18.44 15.12
C THR A 392 12.79 18.61 13.95
N VAL A 393 12.39 17.49 13.35
CA VAL A 393 11.41 17.44 12.27
C VAL A 393 10.37 16.37 12.57
N ASP A 394 9.11 16.63 12.21
CA ASP A 394 8.07 15.61 12.27
C ASP A 394 8.23 14.62 11.10
N LEU A 395 8.20 13.32 11.43
CA LEU A 395 8.12 12.23 10.46
C LEU A 395 6.63 11.92 10.25
N LYS A 396 6.10 12.30 9.10
CA LYS A 396 4.67 12.22 8.78
C LYS A 396 4.13 10.81 9.02
N GLY A 397 3.32 10.66 10.07
CA GLY A 397 2.69 9.39 10.47
C GLY A 397 3.56 8.44 11.31
N LEU A 398 4.83 8.76 11.56
CA LEU A 398 5.77 7.88 12.29
C LEU A 398 6.27 8.41 13.62
N GLY A 399 6.47 9.72 13.77
CA GLY A 399 7.10 10.28 14.99
C GLY A 399 7.91 11.54 14.71
N LYS A 400 9.09 11.66 15.33
CA LYS A 400 9.99 12.81 15.20
C LYS A 400 11.42 12.37 14.92
N ARG A 401 12.13 13.11 14.06
CA ARG A 401 13.56 12.97 13.80
C ARG A 401 14.34 14.10 14.46
N TYR A 402 15.42 13.76 15.14
CA TYR A 402 16.32 14.69 15.82
C TYR A 402 17.69 14.65 15.14
N TYR A 403 17.93 15.63 14.29
CA TYR A 403 19.20 15.81 13.57
C TYR A 403 20.23 16.42 14.48
N LYS A 404 21.42 15.84 14.52
CA LYS A 404 22.60 16.53 15.06
C LYS A 404 22.92 17.66 14.11
N THR A 405 23.34 18.80 14.66
CA THR A 405 23.71 19.97 13.87
C THR A 405 25.18 20.35 14.09
N ILE A 406 25.77 20.97 13.07
CA ILE A 406 27.11 21.56 13.12
C ILE A 406 26.96 22.99 12.60
N ASN A 407 27.22 23.99 13.43
CA ASN A 407 27.01 25.41 13.12
C ASN A 407 25.58 25.70 12.59
N GLY A 408 24.57 25.04 13.17
CA GLY A 408 23.16 25.15 12.75
C GLY A 408 22.80 24.42 11.44
N CYS A 409 23.77 23.81 10.75
CA CYS A 409 23.53 23.00 9.55
C CYS A 409 23.18 21.56 9.94
N LEU A 410 22.24 20.93 9.22
CA LEU A 410 21.85 19.54 9.48
C LEU A 410 22.98 18.56 9.16
N THR A 411 22.95 17.40 9.83
CA THR A 411 23.85 16.29 9.53
C THR A 411 23.12 14.99 9.19
N ASN A 412 23.84 13.98 8.70
CA ASN A 412 23.30 12.60 8.57
C ASN A 412 23.44 11.75 9.87
N ASP A 413 23.78 12.37 11.01
CA ASP A 413 23.68 11.74 12.33
C ASP A 413 22.38 12.19 13.00
N PHE A 414 21.41 11.29 13.11
CA PHE A 414 20.12 11.60 13.71
C PHE A 414 19.55 10.41 14.48
N ILE A 415 18.59 10.72 15.35
CA ILE A 415 17.77 9.73 16.06
C ILE A 415 16.30 9.99 15.74
N ASP A 416 15.59 8.95 15.35
CA ASP A 416 14.13 8.92 15.24
C ASP A 416 13.53 8.42 16.54
N VAL A 417 12.54 9.14 17.04
CA VAL A 417 11.66 8.75 18.14
C VAL A 417 10.29 8.49 17.53
N LEU A 418 9.90 7.22 17.49
CA LEU A 418 8.65 6.79 16.85
C LEU A 418 7.45 6.94 17.79
N ASN A 419 6.25 6.99 17.20
CA ASN A 419 4.98 7.13 17.92
C ASN A 419 4.70 5.97 18.88
N ASP A 420 5.28 4.79 18.63
CA ASP A 420 5.19 3.63 19.53
C ASP A 420 6.21 3.68 20.69
N GLY A 421 7.00 4.75 20.78
CA GLY A 421 8.03 4.95 21.80
C GLY A 421 9.36 4.26 21.49
N SER A 422 9.49 3.58 20.35
CA SER A 422 10.77 2.99 19.92
C SER A 422 11.72 4.05 19.34
N TYR A 423 13.01 3.73 19.38
CA TYR A 423 14.08 4.62 18.92
C TYR A 423 14.87 3.96 17.79
N ARG A 424 15.19 4.74 16.76
CA ARG A 424 16.07 4.32 15.66
C ARG A 424 17.17 5.36 15.45
N LYS A 425 18.41 4.94 15.25
CA LYS A 425 19.55 5.84 15.01
C LYS A 425 20.21 5.51 13.68
N THR A 426 20.77 6.51 13.01
CA THR A 426 21.61 6.24 11.84
C THR A 426 22.90 5.53 12.21
N VAL A 427 23.43 4.74 11.27
CA VAL A 427 24.75 4.10 11.44
C VAL A 427 25.90 5.12 11.43
N ASN A 428 25.69 6.30 10.83
CA ASN A 428 26.71 7.31 10.60
C ASN A 428 26.86 8.29 11.78
N SER A 429 27.35 7.80 12.92
CA SER A 429 27.49 8.67 14.11
C SER A 429 28.72 9.59 14.06
N ILE A 430 28.52 10.87 14.34
CA ILE A 430 29.53 11.94 14.39
C ILE A 430 29.93 12.22 15.84
N SER A 431 31.21 12.07 16.15
CA SER A 431 31.77 12.34 17.48
C SER A 431 31.91 13.84 17.77
N LYS A 432 32.10 14.19 19.05
CA LYS A 432 32.32 15.58 19.48
C LYS A 432 33.56 16.22 18.86
N ASP A 433 34.65 15.45 18.73
CA ASP A 433 35.88 15.93 18.10
C ASP A 433 35.69 16.19 16.60
N GLU A 434 34.90 15.35 15.93
CA GLU A 434 34.53 15.57 14.52
C GLU A 434 33.66 16.82 14.35
N VAL A 435 32.72 17.09 15.27
CA VAL A 435 31.95 18.34 15.29
C VAL A 435 32.88 19.55 15.42
N ILE A 436 33.78 19.55 16.41
CA ILE A 436 34.73 20.66 16.63
C ILE A 436 35.59 20.88 15.38
N LYS A 437 36.12 19.80 14.80
CA LYS A 437 36.93 19.87 13.58
C LYS A 437 36.12 20.47 12.42
N ALA A 438 34.91 19.96 12.16
CA ALA A 438 34.05 20.42 11.08
C ALA A 438 33.58 21.87 11.25
N SER A 439 33.27 22.28 12.49
CA SER A 439 32.87 23.65 12.83
C SER A 439 33.97 24.68 12.55
N SER A 440 35.24 24.26 12.58
CA SER A 440 36.41 25.11 12.35
C SER A 440 36.88 25.16 10.88
N MET A 441 36.25 24.41 9.97
CA MET A 441 36.66 24.35 8.58
C MET A 441 36.35 25.66 7.85
N SER A 442 37.33 26.17 7.09
CA SER A 442 37.08 27.23 6.10
C SER A 442 36.41 26.60 4.89
N LEU A 443 35.15 26.97 4.64
CA LEU A 443 34.38 26.45 3.51
C LEU A 443 34.72 27.23 2.24
N SER A 444 34.80 26.52 1.11
CA SER A 444 34.80 27.20 -0.19
C SER A 444 33.41 27.78 -0.48
N GLU A 445 33.36 28.84 -1.28
CA GLU A 445 32.13 29.34 -1.88
C GLU A 445 32.12 28.92 -3.36
N PRO A 446 31.48 27.78 -3.71
CA PRO A 446 31.53 27.28 -5.06
C PRO A 446 30.80 28.24 -5.99
N LYS A 447 31.45 28.62 -7.10
CA LYS A 447 30.79 29.37 -8.18
C LYS A 447 29.96 28.41 -9.01
N VAL A 448 28.69 28.25 -8.66
CA VAL A 448 27.73 27.45 -9.42
C VAL A 448 26.97 28.35 -10.36
N ASN A 449 27.03 28.05 -11.66
CA ASN A 449 26.21 28.73 -12.64
C ASN A 449 24.85 28.02 -12.75
N ILE A 450 23.87 28.51 -11.99
CA ILE A 450 22.49 28.01 -12.06
C ILE A 450 21.87 28.56 -13.33
N ARG A 451 21.51 27.67 -14.26
CA ARG A 451 20.99 28.05 -15.57
C ARG A 451 19.55 28.55 -15.44
N ASP A 452 19.16 29.53 -16.25
CA ASP A 452 17.77 30.02 -16.28
C ASP A 452 16.83 29.06 -17.03
N ASN A 453 17.42 28.22 -17.87
CA ASN A 453 16.76 27.12 -18.56
C ASN A 453 17.63 25.87 -18.49
N ILE A 454 17.00 24.72 -18.53
CA ILE A 454 17.69 23.45 -18.60
C ILE A 454 17.08 22.63 -19.72
N MET A 455 17.95 22.10 -20.58
CA MET A 455 17.63 20.90 -21.32
C MET A 455 17.87 19.77 -20.35
N SER A 456 16.85 19.45 -19.56
CA SER A 456 16.70 18.04 -19.29
C SER A 456 16.08 17.58 -20.57
N SER A 457 16.79 16.71 -21.26
CA SER A 457 16.03 15.65 -21.80
C SER A 457 15.17 15.91 -23.05
N ASP A 458 15.77 16.54 -24.06
CA ASP A 458 15.12 16.99 -25.29
C ASP A 458 13.87 17.90 -25.10
N ILE A 459 13.43 18.09 -23.85
CA ILE A 459 12.44 19.05 -23.39
C ILE A 459 13.19 20.27 -22.90
N LEU A 460 12.89 21.41 -23.51
CA LEU A 460 13.39 22.67 -23.00
C LEU A 460 12.52 23.10 -21.81
N PHE A 461 13.06 22.97 -20.60
CA PHE A 461 12.53 23.65 -19.43
C PHE A 461 13.01 25.10 -19.46
N ASN A 462 12.27 25.92 -20.20
CA ASN A 462 12.65 27.28 -20.55
C ASN A 462 12.50 28.29 -19.40
N LYS A 463 11.95 27.87 -18.26
CA LYS A 463 11.66 28.73 -17.12
C LYS A 463 12.07 28.08 -15.81
N ARG A 464 13.10 28.62 -15.17
CA ARG A 464 13.37 28.35 -13.74
C ARG A 464 12.30 29.03 -12.88
N VAL A 465 11.62 28.23 -12.07
CA VAL A 465 10.53 28.67 -11.19
C VAL A 465 11.05 29.03 -9.81
N SER A 466 11.96 28.21 -9.27
CA SER A 466 12.44 28.36 -7.91
C SER A 466 13.88 27.87 -7.76
N THR A 467 14.62 28.44 -6.81
CA THR A 467 15.94 27.95 -6.39
C THR A 467 16.02 28.01 -4.87
N LYS A 468 16.46 26.93 -4.25
CA LYS A 468 16.71 26.83 -2.80
C LYS A 468 18.07 26.24 -2.56
N GLU A 469 18.77 26.76 -1.57
CA GLU A 469 20.12 26.35 -1.24
C GLU A 469 20.24 25.95 0.23
N TYR A 470 20.94 24.85 0.47
CA TYR A 470 21.20 24.33 1.81
C TYR A 470 22.67 23.96 1.96
N THR A 471 23.20 24.13 3.17
CA THR A 471 24.48 23.56 3.56
C THR A 471 24.22 22.51 4.62
N VAL A 472 24.78 21.31 4.43
CA VAL A 472 24.67 20.17 5.35
C VAL A 472 26.06 19.60 5.64
N TYR A 473 26.20 18.84 6.71
CA TYR A 473 27.43 18.07 6.99
C TYR A 473 27.13 16.58 6.93
N MET A 474 27.87 15.85 6.12
CA MET A 474 27.64 14.41 5.95
C MET A 474 28.88 13.61 6.35
N LYS A 475 28.70 12.61 7.21
CA LYS A 475 29.71 11.61 7.49
C LYS A 475 29.68 10.53 6.41
N ARG A 476 30.75 10.45 5.61
CA ARG A 476 30.98 9.44 4.56
C ARG A 476 32.43 8.98 4.63
N ASN A 477 32.70 7.69 4.47
CA ASN A 477 34.06 7.14 4.50
C ASN A 477 34.87 7.57 5.75
N ASN A 478 34.21 7.65 6.91
CA ASN A 478 34.75 8.15 8.19
C ASN A 478 35.26 9.61 8.17
N LEU A 479 34.79 10.42 7.22
CA LEU A 479 35.08 11.85 7.13
C LEU A 479 33.77 12.63 7.19
N VAL A 480 33.76 13.71 7.96
CA VAL A 480 32.66 14.68 7.98
C VAL A 480 32.93 15.74 6.94
N GLU A 481 32.06 15.82 5.94
CA GLU A 481 32.20 16.67 4.78
C GLU A 481 31.06 17.69 4.72
N PRO A 482 31.36 18.99 4.56
CA PRO A 482 30.35 20.01 4.27
C PRO A 482 29.90 19.89 2.81
N ILE A 483 28.60 19.81 2.59
CA ILE A 483 27.98 19.67 1.27
C ILE A 483 27.00 20.82 1.06
N LYS A 484 27.13 21.49 -0.09
CA LYS A 484 26.14 22.45 -0.60
C LYS A 484 25.14 21.70 -1.47
N LEU A 485 23.86 21.85 -1.17
CA LEU A 485 22.74 21.35 -1.97
C LEU A 485 22.03 22.54 -2.60
N ILE A 486 21.74 22.45 -3.90
CA ILE A 486 21.04 23.49 -4.66
C ILE A 486 19.91 22.81 -5.43
N TYR A 487 18.68 23.09 -5.03
CA TYR A 487 17.46 22.59 -5.69
C TYR A 487 16.96 23.67 -6.61
N SER A 488 16.74 23.34 -7.88
CA SER A 488 16.15 24.26 -8.85
C SER A 488 14.96 23.59 -9.54
N ASP A 489 13.79 24.21 -9.41
CA ASP A 489 12.59 23.77 -10.10
C ASP A 489 12.46 24.50 -11.44
N TYR A 490 12.15 23.76 -12.49
CA TYR A 490 11.95 24.29 -13.82
C TYR A 490 10.60 23.84 -14.40
N GLU A 491 10.10 24.65 -15.33
CA GLU A 491 8.85 24.45 -16.05
C GLU A 491 9.14 24.53 -17.56
N SER A 492 8.53 23.64 -18.34
CA SER A 492 8.55 23.68 -19.81
C SER A 492 7.40 24.52 -20.37
N SER A 493 7.45 24.83 -21.68
CA SER A 493 6.32 25.48 -22.37
C SER A 493 5.01 24.69 -22.28
N ASP A 494 5.12 23.38 -22.08
CA ASP A 494 4.01 22.44 -22.08
C ASP A 494 3.52 22.17 -20.63
N GLY A 495 4.03 22.92 -19.64
CA GLY A 495 3.63 22.81 -18.23
C GLY A 495 4.19 21.58 -17.51
N ILE A 496 5.18 20.91 -18.10
CA ILE A 496 5.93 19.81 -17.47
C ILE A 496 6.90 20.41 -16.46
N VAL A 497 7.08 19.71 -15.34
CA VAL A 497 7.96 20.15 -14.26
C VAL A 497 9.16 19.23 -14.11
N TYR A 498 10.29 19.82 -13.76
CA TYR A 498 11.53 19.11 -13.52
C TYR A 498 12.28 19.77 -12.35
N GLN A 499 12.84 18.94 -11.47
CA GLN A 499 13.71 19.41 -10.40
C GLN A 499 15.14 18.95 -10.69
N ASP A 500 16.06 19.91 -10.72
CA ASP A 500 17.50 19.67 -10.76
C ASP A 500 18.08 19.82 -9.37
N VAL A 501 18.96 18.90 -8.96
CA VAL A 501 19.62 18.93 -7.66
C VAL A 501 21.13 18.88 -7.85
N ILE A 502 21.80 19.99 -7.54
CA ILE A 502 23.26 20.08 -7.61
C ILE A 502 23.82 19.91 -6.20
N CYS A 503 24.73 18.93 -6.05
CA CYS A 503 25.41 18.66 -4.78
C CYS A 503 26.91 18.86 -4.92
N ILE A 504 27.52 19.63 -4.02
CA ILE A 504 28.95 20.00 -4.09
C ILE A 504 29.60 19.82 -2.74
N ASN A 505 30.70 19.07 -2.70
CA ASN A 505 31.58 18.99 -1.53
C ASN A 505 32.35 20.31 -1.36
N LEU A 506 32.11 21.05 -0.27
CA LEU A 506 32.70 22.36 -0.01
C LEU A 506 34.17 22.31 0.43
N ASN A 507 34.73 21.12 0.68
CA ASN A 507 36.16 20.96 0.91
C ASN A 507 36.93 20.81 -0.42
N THR A 508 36.32 20.20 -1.43
CA THR A 508 37.01 19.79 -2.66
C THR A 508 36.49 20.43 -3.93
N ASN A 509 35.36 21.14 -3.87
CA ASN A 509 34.59 21.65 -5.02
C ASN A 509 34.20 20.56 -6.03
N LYS A 510 34.18 19.28 -5.62
CA LYS A 510 33.72 18.18 -6.48
C LYS A 510 32.21 18.01 -6.37
N TYR A 511 31.59 17.73 -7.52
CA TYR A 511 30.19 17.34 -7.57
C TYR A 511 30.00 15.96 -6.92
N ILE A 512 28.87 15.81 -6.26
CA ILE A 512 28.40 14.57 -5.65
C ILE A 512 27.10 14.20 -6.36
N ASP A 513 26.90 12.92 -6.64
CA ASP A 513 25.59 12.45 -7.12
C ASP A 513 24.56 12.57 -5.98
N TYR A 514 23.42 13.19 -6.26
CA TYR A 514 22.39 13.35 -5.25
C TYR A 514 21.85 11.99 -4.76
N GLU A 515 21.83 10.98 -5.62
CA GLU A 515 21.41 9.62 -5.27
C GLU A 515 22.26 9.03 -4.13
N ASP A 516 23.54 9.41 -4.01
CA ASP A 516 24.43 8.92 -2.96
C ASP A 516 24.08 9.47 -1.57
N ILE A 517 23.35 10.58 -1.51
CA ILE A 517 23.22 11.39 -0.29
C ILE A 517 21.79 11.78 0.07
N CYS A 518 20.80 11.34 -0.71
CA CYS A 518 19.39 11.67 -0.46
C CYS A 518 18.71 10.73 0.56
N THR A 519 19.28 9.56 0.83
CA THR A 519 18.70 8.53 1.72
C THR A 519 19.65 8.06 2.81
N VAL A 520 19.07 7.54 3.90
CA VAL A 520 19.82 6.70 4.85
C VAL A 520 20.28 5.45 4.11
N ASN A 521 21.60 5.27 4.04
CA ASN A 521 22.27 4.09 3.51
C ASN A 521 22.91 3.32 4.64
#